data_AF-A0A2K4ZAD6-F1
#
_entry.id   AF-A0A2K4ZAD6-F1
#
_cell.length_a   1.000
_cell.length_b   1.000
_cell.length_c   1.000
_cell.angle_alpha   90.00
_cell.angle_beta   90.00
_cell.angle_gamma   90.00
#
_symmetry.space_group_name_H-M   'P 1'
#
loop_
_entity.id
_entity.type
_entity.pdbx_description
1 polymer ?
#
loop_
_entity_poly.entity_id
_entity_poly.type
_entity_poly.pdbx_seq_one_letter_code
_entity_poly.pdbx_strand_id
1 'polypeptide(L)'
;MSRVIFLDIDGVLNSNFGNNGHQIEISDGTLIDEEKIKLLAYLVRETDSEIILHSGWRFWFDFELKPLCREANKLVELLEKEDLYINGVTPNLTTEEIRETKKFSLVKADEILLWIDLHNDVTEWGAR
;
A
#
# COMPACT_ATOMS: atom_id res chain seq x y z
N MET A 1 1.50 -21.76 2.76
CA MET A 1 2.09 -20.86 3.77
C MET A 1 2.38 -19.59 3.01
N SER A 2 1.55 -18.57 3.20
CA SER A 2 1.67 -17.32 2.44
C SER A 2 2.56 -16.35 3.20
N ARG A 3 3.42 -15.65 2.46
CA ARG A 3 4.15 -14.48 2.95
C ARG A 3 3.40 -13.23 2.53
N VAL A 4 3.40 -12.21 3.38
CA VAL A 4 2.62 -11.00 3.13
C VAL A 4 3.47 -9.74 3.31
N ILE A 5 3.36 -8.82 2.36
CA ILE A 5 3.86 -7.46 2.46
C ILE A 5 2.67 -6.51 2.65
N PHE A 6 2.60 -5.88 3.82
CA PHE A 6 1.69 -4.78 4.06
C PHE A 6 2.29 -3.50 3.49
N LEU A 7 1.62 -2.96 2.47
CA LEU A 7 2.10 -1.83 1.68
C LEU A 7 1.37 -0.54 2.07
N ASP A 8 2.11 0.45 2.60
CA ASP A 8 1.64 1.84 2.56
C ASP A 8 2.01 2.49 1.21
N ILE A 9 1.34 3.58 0.85
CA ILE A 9 1.60 4.32 -0.39
C ILE A 9 2.18 5.69 -0.06
N ASP A 10 1.54 6.39 0.87
CA ASP A 10 1.95 7.72 1.30
C ASP A 10 3.25 7.64 2.11
N GLY A 11 4.30 8.30 1.62
CA GLY A 11 5.65 8.22 2.17
C GLY A 11 6.46 7.01 1.68
N VAL A 12 5.84 6.03 1.01
CA VAL A 12 6.50 4.81 0.53
C VAL A 12 6.67 4.87 -0.97
N LEU A 13 5.59 4.72 -1.75
CA LEU A 13 5.62 4.71 -3.21
C LEU A 13 5.58 6.12 -3.81
N ASN A 14 5.15 7.12 -3.04
CA ASN A 14 5.03 8.50 -3.52
C ASN A 14 6.07 9.47 -2.95
N SER A 15 7.08 8.99 -2.19
CA SER A 15 8.13 9.85 -1.64
C SER A 15 9.32 9.99 -2.59
N ASN A 16 9.62 11.21 -3.02
CA ASN A 16 10.81 11.50 -3.81
C ASN A 16 12.07 11.42 -2.93
N PHE A 17 12.87 10.36 -3.07
CA PHE A 17 14.26 10.34 -2.59
C PHE A 17 15.21 10.66 -3.75
N GLY A 18 14.97 11.79 -4.41
CA GLY A 18 15.79 12.30 -5.51
C GLY A 18 16.52 13.58 -5.09
N ASN A 19 17.85 13.54 -5.15
CA ASN A 19 18.80 14.61 -4.82
C ASN A 19 18.39 16.03 -5.26
N ASN A 20 18.71 16.99 -4.38
CA ASN A 20 18.87 18.43 -4.63
C ASN A 20 17.61 19.25 -4.95
N GLY A 21 17.07 19.88 -3.90
CA GLY A 21 16.68 21.30 -3.94
C GLY A 21 15.41 21.68 -4.70
N HIS A 22 14.75 20.76 -5.38
CA HIS A 22 13.41 21.00 -5.92
C HIS A 22 12.48 19.92 -5.38
N GLN A 23 11.50 20.36 -4.57
CA GLN A 23 10.20 19.72 -4.51
C GLN A 23 9.62 19.78 -5.92
N ILE A 24 10.10 18.89 -6.78
CA ILE A 24 9.44 18.56 -8.03
C ILE A 24 8.23 17.77 -7.52
N GLU A 25 7.13 18.50 -7.24
CA GLU A 25 5.80 17.98 -7.49
C GLU A 25 5.93 17.08 -8.70
N ILE A 26 5.61 15.80 -8.51
CA ILE A 26 5.80 14.77 -9.50
C ILE A 26 5.15 15.31 -10.78
N SER A 27 6.00 15.74 -11.72
CA SER A 27 5.79 16.92 -12.57
C SER A 27 4.80 16.71 -13.72
N ASP A 28 3.88 15.77 -13.52
CA ASP A 28 2.84 15.33 -14.44
C ASP A 28 1.51 15.02 -13.70
N GLY A 29 1.41 15.32 -12.39
CA GLY A 29 0.25 14.93 -11.57
C GLY A 29 0.19 13.44 -11.24
N THR A 30 1.30 12.71 -11.47
CA THR A 30 1.39 11.27 -11.26
C THR A 30 1.94 11.01 -9.86
N LEU A 31 1.12 10.62 -8.90
CA LEU A 31 1.51 10.52 -7.48
C LEU A 31 2.42 9.33 -7.11
N ILE A 32 3.05 8.59 -8.05
CA ILE A 32 3.74 7.31 -7.76
C ILE A 32 5.08 7.22 -8.50
N ASP A 33 6.12 6.80 -7.79
CA ASP A 33 7.49 6.57 -8.31
C ASP A 33 7.62 5.15 -8.90
N GLU A 34 7.84 5.06 -10.23
CA GLU A 34 7.98 3.78 -10.93
C GLU A 34 9.22 2.98 -10.48
N GLU A 35 10.31 3.62 -10.05
CA GLU A 35 11.50 2.89 -9.58
C GLU A 35 11.19 2.10 -8.30
N LYS A 36 10.33 2.66 -7.44
CA LYS A 36 9.89 1.98 -6.22
C LYS A 36 8.96 0.82 -6.50
N ILE A 37 8.13 0.94 -7.53
CA ILE A 37 7.31 -0.19 -8.01
C ILE A 37 8.22 -1.34 -8.46
N LYS A 38 9.31 -1.06 -9.18
CA LYS A 38 10.30 -2.09 -9.57
C LYS A 38 11.00 -2.72 -8.38
N LEU A 39 11.36 -1.93 -7.37
CA LEU A 39 11.94 -2.44 -6.12
C LEU A 39 10.94 -3.32 -5.36
N LEU A 40 9.68 -2.90 -5.27
CA LEU A 40 8.60 -3.71 -4.70
C LEU A 40 8.45 -5.03 -5.46
N ALA A 41 8.48 -4.97 -6.80
CA ALA A 41 8.36 -6.16 -7.63
C ALA A 41 9.51 -7.14 -7.43
N TYR A 42 10.74 -6.63 -7.28
CA TYR A 42 11.88 -7.45 -6.89
C TYR A 42 11.65 -8.11 -5.52
N LEU A 43 11.24 -7.36 -4.50
CA LEU A 43 10.99 -7.91 -3.16
C LEU A 43 9.90 -8.98 -3.16
N VAL A 44 8.78 -8.73 -3.83
CA VAL A 44 7.66 -9.67 -3.95
C VAL A 44 8.12 -10.96 -4.62
N ARG A 45 8.85 -10.89 -5.74
CA ARG A 45 9.36 -12.07 -6.45
C ARG A 45 10.38 -12.86 -5.64
N GLU A 46 11.30 -12.18 -4.96
CA GLU A 46 12.34 -12.85 -4.17
C GLU A 46 11.76 -13.54 -2.93
N THR A 47 10.68 -12.98 -2.37
CA THR A 47 10.06 -13.50 -1.15
C THR A 47 8.84 -14.37 -1.40
N ASP A 48 8.32 -14.42 -2.63
CA ASP A 48 7.05 -15.06 -2.97
C ASP A 48 5.91 -14.56 -2.06
N SER A 49 5.84 -13.23 -1.91
CA SER A 49 4.89 -12.58 -1.01
C SER A 49 3.69 -11.97 -1.73
N GLU A 50 2.53 -12.04 -1.11
CA GLU A 50 1.33 -11.34 -1.53
C GLU A 50 1.34 -9.88 -1.04
N ILE A 51 0.72 -8.96 -1.79
CA ILE A 51 0.62 -7.55 -1.42
C ILE A 51 -0.73 -7.29 -0.77
N ILE A 52 -0.71 -6.79 0.47
CA ILE A 52 -1.91 -6.33 1.18
C ILE A 52 -1.81 -4.83 1.38
N LEU A 53 -2.79 -4.09 0.86
CA LEU A 53 -2.80 -2.64 0.95
C LEU A 53 -3.17 -2.18 2.37
N HIS A 54 -2.21 -1.54 3.03
CA HIS A 54 -2.35 -0.93 4.36
C HIS A 54 -2.13 0.58 4.27
N SER A 55 -3.02 1.26 3.55
CA SER A 55 -2.94 2.71 3.31
C SER A 55 -4.32 3.36 3.30
N GLY A 56 -4.37 4.70 3.43
CA GLY A 56 -5.60 5.48 3.24
C GLY A 56 -6.19 5.30 1.84
N TRP A 57 -5.36 4.95 0.86
CA TRP A 57 -5.79 4.63 -0.50
C TRP A 57 -6.69 3.40 -0.59
N ARG A 58 -6.80 2.57 0.45
CA ARG A 58 -7.77 1.45 0.49
C ARG A 58 -9.22 1.91 0.25
N PHE A 59 -9.54 3.17 0.60
CA PHE A 59 -10.87 3.75 0.35
C PHE A 59 -11.09 4.20 -1.10
N TRP A 60 -10.06 4.11 -1.95
CA TRP A 60 -10.13 4.42 -3.37
C TRP A 60 -10.33 3.16 -4.23
N PHE A 61 -10.62 2.03 -3.59
CA PHE A 61 -10.99 0.77 -4.22
C PHE A 61 -12.38 0.35 -3.78
N ASP A 62 -13.09 -0.39 -4.63
CA ASP A 62 -14.33 -1.05 -4.26
C ASP A 62 -14.09 -2.40 -3.55
N PHE A 63 -15.16 -3.12 -3.27
CA PHE A 63 -15.11 -4.43 -2.60
C PHE A 63 -14.47 -5.53 -3.47
N GLU A 64 -14.35 -5.32 -4.78
CA GLU A 64 -13.65 -6.21 -5.72
C GLU A 64 -12.20 -5.75 -5.97
N LEU A 65 -11.69 -4.80 -5.18
CA LEU A 65 -10.39 -4.16 -5.36
C LEU A 65 -10.23 -3.45 -6.71
N LYS A 66 -11.33 -2.98 -7.32
CA LYS A 66 -11.27 -2.17 -8.54
C LYS A 66 -11.08 -0.69 -8.17
N PRO A 67 -10.22 0.03 -8.90
CA PRO A 67 -9.94 1.43 -8.61
C PRO A 67 -11.17 2.31 -8.90
N LEU A 68 -11.49 3.20 -7.95
CA LEU A 68 -12.61 4.15 -8.03
C LEU A 68 -12.20 5.55 -8.51
N CYS A 69 -10.90 5.85 -8.48
CA CYS A 69 -10.33 7.12 -8.92
C CYS A 69 -9.14 6.94 -9.85
N ARG A 70 -8.72 8.04 -10.48
CA ARG A 70 -7.63 8.05 -11.46
C ARG A 70 -6.29 7.63 -10.84
N GLU A 71 -6.05 8.04 -9.60
CA GLU A 71 -4.84 7.76 -8.83
C GLU A 71 -4.72 6.27 -8.51
N ALA A 72 -5.80 5.66 -7.99
CA ALA A 72 -5.87 4.23 -7.75
C ALA A 72 -5.73 3.44 -9.05
N ASN A 73 -6.32 3.91 -10.15
CA ASN A 73 -6.17 3.26 -11.45
C ASN A 73 -4.71 3.30 -11.93
N LYS A 74 -4.04 4.44 -11.75
CA LYS A 74 -2.63 4.57 -12.09
C LYS A 74 -1.74 3.63 -11.27
N LEU A 75 -2.04 3.43 -9.99
CA LEU A 75 -1.33 2.45 -9.16
C LEU A 75 -1.48 1.04 -9.74
N VAL A 76 -2.71 0.62 -10.05
CA VAL A 76 -2.98 -0.70 -10.61
C VAL A 76 -2.24 -0.89 -11.93
N GLU A 77 -2.30 0.08 -12.84
CA GLU A 77 -1.56 0.02 -14.11
C GLU A 77 -0.05 -0.15 -13.91
N LEU A 78 0.54 0.51 -12.91
CA LEU A 78 1.97 0.40 -12.62
C LEU A 78 2.34 -0.94 -11.99
N LEU A 79 1.49 -1.48 -11.11
CA LEU A 79 1.67 -2.80 -10.53
C LEU A 79 1.54 -3.89 -11.60
N GLU A 80 0.52 -3.82 -12.46
CA GLU A 80 0.29 -4.79 -13.53
C GLU A 80 1.44 -4.84 -14.54
N LYS A 81 2.08 -3.70 -14.84
CA LYS A 81 3.28 -3.67 -15.69
C LYS A 81 4.43 -4.55 -15.17
N GLU A 82 4.51 -4.73 -13.86
CA GLU A 82 5.52 -5.53 -13.18
C GLU A 82 4.99 -6.92 -12.73
N ASP A 83 3.80 -7.31 -13.21
CA ASP A 83 3.09 -8.56 -12.84
C ASP A 83 2.75 -8.65 -11.34
N LEU A 84 2.42 -7.50 -10.74
CA LEU A 84 2.02 -7.39 -9.34
C LEU A 84 0.53 -7.12 -9.20
N TYR A 85 -0.05 -7.66 -8.14
CA TYR A 85 -1.47 -7.53 -7.82
C TYR A 85 -1.68 -7.23 -6.34
N ILE A 86 -2.72 -6.45 -6.02
CA ILE A 86 -3.17 -6.25 -4.65
C ILE A 86 -4.10 -7.42 -4.30
N ASN A 87 -3.73 -8.23 -3.32
CA ASN A 87 -4.46 -9.43 -2.92
C ASN A 87 -5.49 -9.15 -1.81
N GLY A 88 -5.43 -7.97 -1.19
CA GLY A 88 -6.37 -7.59 -0.13
C GLY A 88 -6.08 -6.22 0.46
N VAL A 89 -6.92 -5.83 1.41
CA VAL A 89 -6.80 -4.59 2.18
C VAL A 89 -6.93 -4.89 3.67
N THR A 90 -6.22 -4.14 4.52
CA THR A 90 -6.43 -4.24 5.96
C THR A 90 -7.80 -3.67 6.35
N PRO A 91 -8.44 -4.21 7.41
CA PRO A 91 -9.68 -3.63 7.94
C PRO A 91 -9.47 -2.18 8.38
N ASN A 92 -10.55 -1.40 8.41
CA ASN A 92 -10.52 -0.03 8.90
C ASN A 92 -11.01 0.04 10.35
N LEU A 93 -10.10 0.21 11.30
CA LEU A 93 -10.41 0.45 12.72
C LEU A 93 -10.40 1.94 13.09
N THR A 94 -10.14 2.81 12.11
CA THR A 94 -10.12 4.26 12.32
C THR A 94 -11.52 4.79 12.62
N THR A 95 -11.71 5.33 13.83
CA THR A 95 -12.93 6.02 14.28
C THR A 95 -12.95 7.50 13.86
N GLU A 96 -14.11 8.16 13.98
CA GLU A 96 -14.23 9.61 13.71
C GLU A 96 -13.28 10.44 14.59
N GLU A 97 -13.16 10.11 15.88
CA GLU A 97 -12.21 10.76 16.80
C GLU A 97 -10.76 10.63 16.33
N ILE A 98 -10.36 9.47 15.81
CA ILE A 98 -9.01 9.26 15.27
C ILE A 98 -8.81 10.09 14.00
N ARG A 99 -9.83 10.22 13.15
CA ARG A 99 -9.78 11.08 11.96
C ARG A 99 -9.61 12.55 12.34
N GLU A 100 -10.38 13.02 13.31
CA GLU A 100 -10.32 14.40 13.81
C GLU A 100 -8.96 14.72 14.46
N THR A 101 -8.46 13.80 15.28
CA THR A 101 -7.19 13.96 15.99
C THR A 101 -5.97 13.60 15.14
N LYS A 102 -6.18 13.01 13.94
CA LYS A 102 -5.14 12.50 13.03
C LYS A 102 -4.21 11.46 13.66
N LYS A 103 -4.65 10.74 14.70
CA LYS A 103 -3.84 9.77 15.45
C LYS A 103 -3.92 8.36 14.87
N PHE A 104 -3.78 8.21 13.56
CA PHE A 104 -3.92 6.93 12.85
C PHE A 104 -2.95 5.84 13.36
N SER A 105 -1.80 6.23 13.90
CA SER A 105 -0.84 5.31 14.51
C SER A 105 -1.41 4.47 15.64
N LEU A 106 -2.50 4.92 16.29
CA LEU A 106 -3.17 4.18 17.36
C LEU A 106 -3.83 2.89 16.88
N VAL A 107 -4.19 2.80 15.59
CA VAL A 107 -4.93 1.66 15.04
C VAL A 107 -4.18 0.89 13.96
N LYS A 108 -3.09 1.46 13.38
CA LYS A 108 -2.35 0.80 12.30
C LYS A 108 -1.86 -0.61 12.67
N ALA A 109 -1.31 -0.77 13.88
CA ALA A 109 -0.85 -2.08 14.35
C ALA A 109 -2.00 -3.07 14.53
N ASP A 110 -3.10 -2.61 15.14
CA ASP A 110 -4.29 -3.44 15.36
C ASP A 110 -4.96 -3.86 14.05
N GLU A 111 -4.96 -2.99 13.02
CA GLU A 111 -5.48 -3.32 11.69
C GLU A 111 -4.67 -4.44 11.02
N ILE A 112 -3.34 -4.45 11.17
CA ILE A 112 -2.47 -5.51 10.67
C ILE A 112 -2.70 -6.81 11.45
N LEU A 113 -2.71 -6.74 12.78
CA LEU A 113 -2.92 -7.91 13.64
C LEU A 113 -4.28 -8.55 13.39
N LEU A 114 -5.34 -7.75 13.26
CA LEU A 114 -6.67 -8.24 12.94
C LEU A 114 -6.71 -8.90 11.56
N TRP A 115 -6.01 -8.36 10.56
CA TRP A 115 -5.93 -9.01 9.26
C TRP A 115 -5.23 -10.36 9.34
N ILE A 116 -4.12 -10.45 10.08
CA ILE A 116 -3.38 -11.71 10.30
C ILE A 116 -4.25 -12.75 11.03
N ASP A 117 -4.97 -12.35 12.08
CA ASP A 117 -5.85 -13.24 12.84
C ASP A 117 -6.99 -13.83 11.97
N LEU A 118 -7.42 -13.09 10.94
CA LEU A 118 -8.41 -13.56 9.96
C LEU A 118 -7.80 -14.50 8.89
N HIS A 119 -6.47 -14.49 8.71
CA HIS A 119 -5.74 -15.25 7.69
C HIS A 119 -4.72 -16.18 8.35
N ASN A 120 -5.23 -17.27 8.93
CA ASN A 120 -4.47 -18.26 9.73
C ASN A 120 -3.38 -19.04 8.94
N ASP A 121 -3.30 -18.85 7.63
CA ASP A 121 -2.37 -19.50 6.72
C ASP A 121 -1.10 -18.67 6.43
N VAL A 122 -1.03 -17.45 6.97
CA VAL A 122 0.12 -16.54 6.88
C VAL A 122 1.17 -16.93 7.91
N THR A 123 2.42 -17.10 7.45
CA THR A 123 3.52 -17.57 8.31
C THR A 123 4.64 -16.58 8.51
N GLU A 124 4.80 -15.63 7.59
CA GLU A 124 5.80 -14.55 7.67
C GLU A 124 5.18 -13.27 7.10
N TRP A 125 5.45 -12.14 7.72
CA TRP A 125 4.93 -10.84 7.27
C TRP A 125 5.92 -9.71 7.50
N GLY A 126 5.82 -8.67 6.67
CA GLY A 126 6.55 -7.41 6.81
C GLY A 126 5.65 -6.21 6.51
N ALA A 127 5.91 -5.07 7.14
CA ALA A 127 5.18 -3.82 6.91
C ALA A 127 6.17 -2.71 6.53
N ARG A 128 5.87 -1.96 5.47
CA ARG A 128 6.72 -0.89 4.92
C ARG A 128 5.92 0.34 4.53
#